data_AF-A0A2M9HR15-F1
#
_entry.id   AF-A0A2M9HR15-F1
#
_cell.length_a   1.000
_cell.length_b   1.000
_cell.length_c   1.000
_cell.angle_alpha   90.00
_cell.angle_beta   90.00
_cell.angle_gamma   90.00
#
_symmetry.space_group_name_H-M   'P 1'
#
loop_
_entity.id
_entity.type
_entity.pdbx_description
1 polymer ?
#
loop_
_entity_poly.entity_id
_entity_poly.type
_entity_poly.pdbx_seq_one_letter_code
_entity_poly.pdbx_strand_id
1 'polypeptide(L)'
;MGKTTIRVQFDDPLDAAHFLQQCRRKGLDAELEDSRPQIKRNGPALAAWLKAHPGWYEVGKSVNRAAANKAVLKIRNGERRGFESGQFEARMENRDGQWYVYARHIGRPRPHRAKPGEGMDPLF
;
A
#
# COMPACT_ATOMS: atom_id res chain seq x y z
N MET A 1 -9.43 0.92 -27.66
CA MET A 1 -10.33 2.03 -27.31
C MET A 1 -10.10 2.36 -25.83
N GLY A 2 -9.84 3.62 -25.49
CA GLY A 2 -9.64 4.03 -24.09
C GLY A 2 -10.97 4.10 -23.33
N LYS A 3 -10.97 3.74 -22.04
CA LYS A 3 -12.15 3.86 -21.16
C LYS A 3 -12.30 5.32 -20.72
N THR A 4 -13.39 5.98 -21.10
CA THR A 4 -13.73 7.32 -20.60
C THR A 4 -14.15 7.22 -19.13
N THR A 5 -13.49 7.97 -18.25
CA THR A 5 -13.78 8.00 -16.81
C THR A 5 -14.28 9.38 -16.42
N ILE A 6 -15.40 9.45 -15.70
CA ILE A 6 -16.01 10.69 -15.19
C ILE A 6 -15.92 10.67 -13.68
N ARG A 7 -15.43 11.76 -13.07
CA ARG A 7 -15.40 11.94 -11.60
C ARG A 7 -16.43 12.98 -11.22
N VAL A 8 -17.23 12.68 -10.20
CA VAL A 8 -18.29 13.56 -9.69
C VAL A 8 -18.09 13.69 -8.19
N GLN A 9 -18.01 14.93 -7.72
CA GLN A 9 -17.90 15.25 -6.29
C GLN A 9 -19.25 15.75 -5.79
N PHE A 10 -19.61 15.32 -4.59
CA PHE A 10 -20.82 15.73 -3.89
C PHE A 10 -20.42 16.35 -2.55
N ASP A 11 -21.12 17.40 -2.14
CA ASP A 11 -20.93 18.02 -0.83
C ASP A 11 -21.66 17.23 0.27
N ASP A 12 -22.75 16.51 -0.09
CA ASP A 12 -23.52 15.65 0.80
C ASP A 12 -23.27 14.15 0.50
N PRO A 13 -22.89 13.33 1.50
CA PRO A 13 -22.79 11.88 1.38
C PRO A 13 -24.08 11.18 0.91
N LEU A 14 -25.26 11.72 1.25
CA LEU A 14 -26.54 11.14 0.84
C LEU A 14 -26.74 11.26 -0.68
N ASP A 15 -26.39 12.42 -1.25
CA ASP A 15 -26.49 12.67 -2.69
C ASP A 15 -25.53 11.75 -3.46
N ALA A 16 -24.32 11.56 -2.94
CA ALA A 16 -23.37 10.59 -3.51
C ALA A 16 -23.94 9.17 -3.52
N ALA A 17 -24.59 8.75 -2.43
CA ALA A 17 -25.21 7.42 -2.33
C ALA A 17 -26.37 7.25 -3.32
N HIS A 18 -27.24 8.26 -3.45
CA HIS A 18 -28.33 8.26 -4.42
C HIS A 18 -27.82 8.22 -5.87
N PHE A 19 -26.79 9.00 -6.19
CA PHE A 19 -26.16 8.99 -7.50
C PHE A 19 -25.58 7.62 -7.86
N LEU A 20 -24.83 7.00 -6.94
CA LEU A 20 -24.28 5.65 -7.12
C LEU A 20 -25.39 4.61 -7.37
N GLN A 21 -26.50 4.70 -6.64
CA GLN A 21 -27.65 3.82 -6.84
C GLN A 21 -28.26 3.99 -8.25
N GLN A 22 -28.38 5.23 -8.74
CA GLN A 22 -28.86 5.50 -10.10
C GLN A 22 -27.90 4.95 -11.17
N CYS A 23 -26.59 5.11 -10.98
CA CYS A 23 -25.58 4.55 -11.89
C CYS A 23 -25.72 3.03 -12.00
N ARG A 24 -25.84 2.33 -10.87
CA ARG A 24 -26.03 0.87 -10.84
C ARG A 24 -27.30 0.43 -11.57
N ARG A 25 -28.42 1.16 -11.38
CA ARG A 25 -29.68 0.91 -12.10
C ARG A 25 -29.55 1.07 -13.61
N LYS A 26 -28.67 1.95 -14.07
CA LYS A 26 -28.37 2.19 -15.48
C LYS A 26 -27.29 1.26 -16.04
N GLY A 27 -26.79 0.31 -15.26
CA GLY A 27 -25.72 -0.60 -15.66
C GLY A 27 -24.35 0.07 -15.79
N LEU A 28 -24.16 1.23 -15.16
CA LEU A 28 -22.89 1.95 -15.16
C LEU A 28 -21.96 1.41 -14.07
N ASP A 29 -20.70 1.22 -14.43
CA ASP A 29 -19.60 0.84 -13.55
C ASP A 29 -19.17 2.04 -12.69
N ALA A 30 -19.94 2.32 -11.63
CA ALA A 30 -19.74 3.43 -10.71
C ALA A 30 -19.37 2.93 -9.31
N GLU A 31 -18.25 3.43 -8.80
CA GLU A 31 -17.71 3.11 -7.47
C GLU A 31 -17.47 4.40 -6.69
N LEU A 32 -17.57 4.32 -5.36
CA LEU A 32 -17.18 5.42 -4.49
C LEU A 32 -15.65 5.54 -4.52
N GLU A 33 -15.13 6.71 -4.87
CA GLU A 33 -13.69 6.98 -4.76
C GLU A 33 -13.33 7.00 -3.26
N ASP A 34 -12.41 6.12 -2.83
CA ASP A 34 -11.94 6.09 -1.44
C ASP A 34 -11.29 7.45 -1.12
N SER A 35 -11.94 8.25 -0.29
CA SER A 35 -11.54 9.62 0.05
C SER A 35 -10.30 9.67 0.94
N ARG A 36 -9.75 8.50 1.33
CA ARG A 36 -8.43 8.44 1.95
C ARG A 36 -7.43 9.11 1.00
N PRO A 37 -6.63 10.06 1.49
CA PRO A 37 -5.72 10.80 0.64
C PRO A 37 -4.78 9.85 -0.12
N GLN A 38 -5.04 9.65 -1.42
CA GLN A 38 -4.18 8.97 -2.39
C GLN A 38 -2.97 9.84 -2.73
N ILE A 39 -2.32 10.41 -1.71
CA ILE A 39 -1.03 11.05 -1.90
C ILE A 39 -0.07 9.89 -2.15
N LYS A 40 0.46 9.82 -3.38
CA LYS A 40 1.47 8.85 -3.80
C LYS A 40 2.78 9.17 -3.06
N ARG A 41 2.81 8.91 -1.76
CA ARG A 41 3.96 9.09 -0.89
C ARG A 41 4.93 7.96 -1.22
N ASN A 42 6.11 8.32 -1.69
CA ASN A 42 7.17 7.36 -1.96
C ASN A 42 8.34 7.59 -1.00
N GLY A 43 8.95 6.50 -0.57
CA GLY A 43 10.18 6.53 0.21
C GLY A 43 10.02 7.26 1.56
N PRO A 44 10.86 8.27 1.88
CA PRO A 44 10.87 8.94 3.19
C PRO A 44 9.52 9.53 3.62
N ALA A 45 8.80 10.18 2.70
CA ALA A 45 7.50 10.79 3.01
C ALA A 45 6.46 9.74 3.42
N LEU A 46 6.52 8.55 2.82
CA LEU A 46 5.63 7.45 3.18
C LEU A 46 5.98 6.91 4.57
N ALA A 47 7.27 6.70 4.83
CA ALA A 47 7.74 6.21 6.12
C ALA A 47 7.39 7.18 7.26
N ALA A 48 7.59 8.49 7.06
CA ALA A 48 7.19 9.52 8.03
C ALA A 48 5.68 9.52 8.28
N TRP A 49 4.88 9.40 7.23
CA TRP A 49 3.43 9.33 7.37
C TRP A 49 2.97 8.08 8.13
N LEU A 50 3.53 6.91 7.82
CA LEU A 50 3.25 5.66 8.53
C LEU A 50 3.66 5.70 10.01
N LYS A 51 4.69 6.48 10.37
CA LYS A 51 5.04 6.72 11.78
C LYS A 51 3.98 7.53 12.51
N ALA A 52 3.39 8.52 11.84
CA ALA A 52 2.34 9.37 12.40
C ALA A 52 0.95 8.72 12.39
N HIS A 53 0.73 7.68 11.58
CA HIS A 53 -0.56 7.02 11.41
C HIS A 53 -0.44 5.54 11.80
N PRO A 54 -0.86 5.16 13.01
CA PRO A 54 -0.83 3.76 13.44
C PRO A 54 -1.92 2.97 12.72
N GLY A 55 -1.54 1.90 12.02
CA GLY A 55 -2.48 1.04 11.31
C GLY A 55 -1.89 0.43 10.06
N TRP A 56 -2.65 -0.50 9.45
CA TRP A 56 -2.32 -1.07 8.15
C TRP A 56 -2.87 -0.17 7.04
N TYR A 57 -1.98 0.30 6.17
CA TYR A 57 -2.36 1.16 5.05
C TYR A 57 -1.85 0.62 3.73
N GLU A 58 -2.66 0.79 2.69
CA GLU A 58 -2.25 0.51 1.33
C GLU A 58 -1.14 1.48 0.91
N VAL A 59 -0.03 0.94 0.41
CA VAL A 59 1.14 1.70 -0.02
C VAL A 59 1.57 1.39 -1.46
N GLY A 60 0.85 0.50 -2.13
CA GLY A 60 1.12 0.13 -3.50
C GLY A 60 0.15 -0.93 -4.02
N LYS A 61 0.02 -0.98 -5.34
CA LYS A 61 -0.87 -1.87 -6.08
C LYS A 61 -0.12 -2.39 -7.30
N SER A 62 -0.23 -3.68 -7.61
CA SER A 62 0.43 -4.31 -8.76
C SER A 62 -0.36 -5.49 -9.31
N VAL A 63 -0.38 -5.64 -10.65
CA VAL A 63 -0.92 -6.84 -11.32
C VAL A 63 0.02 -8.04 -11.15
N ASN A 64 1.30 -7.80 -10.86
CA ASN A 64 2.32 -8.83 -10.79
C ASN A 64 2.65 -9.16 -9.31
N ARG A 65 2.39 -10.42 -8.92
CA ARG A 65 2.70 -10.94 -7.59
C ARG A 65 4.17 -10.74 -7.20
N ALA A 66 5.09 -11.00 -8.12
CA ALA A 66 6.52 -10.89 -7.84
C ALA A 66 6.93 -9.44 -7.56
N ALA A 67 6.34 -8.48 -8.27
CA ALA A 67 6.56 -7.06 -8.03
C ALA A 67 6.03 -6.62 -6.65
N ALA A 68 4.82 -7.05 -6.28
CA ALA A 68 4.24 -6.81 -4.97
C ALA A 68 5.10 -7.44 -3.84
N ASN A 69 5.55 -8.68 -4.03
CA ASN A 69 6.40 -9.37 -3.08
C ASN A 69 7.75 -8.66 -2.91
N LYS A 70 8.38 -8.21 -4.00
CA LYS A 70 9.62 -7.42 -3.94
C LYS A 70 9.43 -6.11 -3.19
N ALA A 71 8.29 -5.43 -3.37
CA ALA A 71 7.97 -4.22 -2.61
C ALA A 71 7.80 -4.50 -1.11
N VAL A 72 7.10 -5.58 -0.75
CA VAL A 72 6.98 -6.04 0.65
C VAL A 72 8.36 -6.29 1.23
N LEU A 73 9.20 -7.10 0.59
CA LEU A 73 10.53 -7.45 1.07
C LEU A 73 11.41 -6.20 1.28
N LYS A 74 11.41 -5.26 0.33
CA LYS A 74 12.18 -4.01 0.48
C LYS A 74 11.75 -3.17 1.68
N ILE A 75 10.46 -3.12 1.99
CA ILE A 75 9.95 -2.43 3.18
C ILE A 75 10.34 -3.19 4.46
N ARG A 76 10.19 -4.53 4.45
CA ARG A 76 10.51 -5.37 5.61
C ARG A 76 12.00 -5.36 5.95
N ASN A 77 12.85 -5.36 4.94
CA ASN A 77 14.31 -5.42 5.08
C ASN A 77 14.95 -4.02 5.22
N GLY A 78 14.17 -2.94 5.14
CA GLY A 78 14.70 -1.58 5.18
C GLY A 78 15.50 -1.15 3.94
N GLU A 79 15.47 -1.93 2.86
CA GLU A 79 16.13 -1.61 1.57
C GLU A 79 15.45 -0.45 0.83
N ARG A 80 14.21 -0.11 1.21
CA ARG A 80 13.49 1.04 0.65
C ARG A 80 13.86 2.30 1.42
N ARG A 81 14.23 3.36 0.70
CA ARG A 81 14.51 4.68 1.28
C ARG A 81 13.42 5.12 2.26
N GLY A 82 13.77 5.48 3.49
CA GLY A 82 12.86 5.84 4.58
C GLY A 82 12.48 4.69 5.53
N PHE A 83 12.75 3.44 5.16
CA PHE A 83 12.38 2.23 5.93
C PHE A 83 13.58 1.57 6.62
N GLU A 84 14.77 2.18 6.56
CA GLU A 84 16.06 1.64 6.99
C GLU A 84 16.08 1.23 8.47
N SER A 85 15.26 1.88 9.30
CA SER A 85 15.10 1.57 10.73
C SER A 85 14.67 0.13 11.06
N GLY A 86 14.12 -0.62 10.10
CA GLY A 86 13.57 -1.96 10.36
C GLY A 86 12.32 -1.96 11.25
N GLN A 87 11.75 -0.79 11.56
CA GLN A 87 10.56 -0.61 12.41
C GLN A 87 9.24 -0.65 11.62
N PHE A 88 9.26 -1.26 10.44
CA PHE A 88 8.09 -1.33 9.57
C PHE A 88 7.71 -2.77 9.29
N GLU A 89 6.43 -3.02 9.24
CA GLU A 89 5.85 -4.23 8.68
C GLU A 89 5.24 -3.96 7.32
N ALA A 90 5.29 -4.97 6.45
CA ALA A 90 4.58 -4.96 5.19
C ALA A 90 3.96 -6.32 4.92
N ARG A 91 2.86 -6.36 4.18
CA ARG A 91 2.23 -7.60 3.69
C ARG A 91 1.62 -7.33 2.32
N MET A 92 1.29 -8.39 1.59
CA MET A 92 0.53 -8.28 0.36
C MET A 92 -0.72 -9.16 0.42
N GLU A 93 -1.78 -8.70 -0.22
CA GLU A 93 -3.05 -9.41 -0.35
C GLU A 93 -3.48 -9.41 -1.82
N ASN A 94 -4.02 -10.52 -2.31
CA ASN A 94 -4.67 -10.55 -3.61
C ASN A 94 -6.14 -10.21 -3.46
N ARG A 95 -6.63 -9.25 -4.25
CA ARG A 95 -8.06 -8.93 -4.39
C ARG A 95 -8.35 -8.75 -5.87
N ASP A 96 -9.26 -9.55 -6.40
CA ASP A 96 -9.76 -9.47 -7.78
C ASP A 96 -8.63 -9.48 -8.83
N GLY A 97 -7.65 -10.38 -8.66
CA GLY A 97 -6.51 -10.51 -9.58
C GLY A 97 -5.42 -9.46 -9.39
N GLN A 98 -5.60 -8.50 -8.48
CA GLN A 98 -4.61 -7.50 -8.16
C GLN A 98 -3.94 -7.75 -6.81
N TRP A 99 -2.63 -7.54 -6.74
CA TRP A 99 -1.85 -7.55 -5.51
C TRP A 99 -1.75 -6.16 -4.89
N TYR A 100 -2.29 -6.03 -3.69
CA TYR A 100 -2.21 -4.84 -2.85
C TYR A 100 -1.10 -5.00 -1.82
N VAL A 101 -0.29 -3.98 -1.62
CA VAL A 101 0.80 -3.94 -0.64
C VAL A 101 0.36 -3.05 0.50
N TYR A 102 0.35 -3.61 1.71
CA TYR A 102 0.05 -2.89 2.94
C TYR A 102 1.31 -2.73 3.77
N ALA A 103 1.44 -1.60 4.46
CA ALA A 103 2.52 -1.38 5.42
C ALA A 103 2.01 -0.71 6.70
N ARG A 104 2.75 -0.89 7.79
CA ARG A 104 2.53 -0.23 9.07
C ARG A 104 3.84 0.04 9.80
N HIS A 105 3.87 1.06 10.63
CA HIS A 105 4.94 1.26 11.60
C HIS A 105 4.66 0.43 12.87
N ILE A 106 5.69 -0.23 13.41
CA ILE A 106 5.57 -1.10 14.59
C ILE A 106 6.36 -0.60 15.82
N GLY A 107 7.09 0.51 15.70
CA GLY A 107 7.79 1.18 16.81
C GLY A 107 9.04 0.46 17.35
N ARG A 108 9.12 -0.87 17.21
CA ARG A 108 10.31 -1.67 17.56
C ARG A 108 10.96 -2.25 16.30
N PRO A 109 12.30 -2.32 16.23
CA PRO A 109 12.97 -3.01 15.14
C PRO A 109 12.49 -4.46 15.12
N ARG A 110 12.19 -5.00 13.93
CA ARG A 110 11.97 -6.44 13.85
C ARG A 110 13.29 -7.17 14.16
N PRO A 111 13.23 -8.37 14.76
CA PRO A 111 14.42 -9.20 14.86
C PRO A 111 14.95 -9.38 13.44
N HIS A 112 16.15 -8.86 13.18
CA HIS A 112 16.81 -9.04 11.90
C HIS A 112 16.95 -10.55 11.72
N ARG A 113 16.38 -11.12 10.65
CA ARG A 113 16.86 -12.44 10.20
C ARG A 113 18.31 -12.17 9.81
N ALA A 114 19.26 -12.71 10.58
CA ALA A 114 20.68 -12.62 10.25
C ALA A 114 20.83 -12.98 8.78
N LYS A 115 21.56 -12.17 8.02
CA LYS A 115 21.90 -12.54 6.65
C LYS A 115 22.73 -13.82 6.73
N PRO A 116 22.40 -14.89 5.99
CA PRO A 116 23.27 -16.05 5.92
C PRO A 116 24.59 -15.58 5.28
N GLY A 117 25.63 -15.39 6.10
CA GLY A 117 26.94 -14.89 5.67
C GLY A 117 27.63 -13.94 6.65
N GLU A 118 26.92 -13.30 7.58
CA GLU A 118 27.53 -12.55 8.69
C GLU A 118 27.90 -13.54 9.81
N GLY A 119 29.11 -14.09 9.75
CA GLY A 119 29.64 -14.99 10.80
C GLY A 119 30.45 -16.19 10.32
N MET A 120 30.78 -16.30 9.02
CA MET A 120 31.91 -17.16 8.65
C MET A 120 33.19 -16.42 8.97
N ASP A 121 33.78 -16.73 10.14
CA ASP A 121 35.21 -16.47 10.33
C ASP A 121 35.97 -17.16 9.20
N PRO A 122 36.90 -16.46 8.52
CA PRO A 122 37.77 -17.12 7.55
C PRO A 122 38.57 -18.18 8.30
N LEU A 123 38.37 -19.45 7.94
CA LEU A 123 39.29 -20.51 8.27
C LEU A 123 40.58 -20.21 7.50
N PHE A 124 41.57 -19.67 8.21
CA PHE A 124 42.96 -19.67 7.77
C PHE A 124 43.44 -21.10 7.57
#